data_AF-A0A844B1Q6-F1
#
_entry.id   AF-A0A844B1Q6-F1
#
_cell.length_a   1.000
_cell.length_b   1.000
_cell.length_c   1.000
_cell.angle_alpha   90.00
_cell.angle_beta   90.00
_cell.angle_gamma   90.00
#
_symmetry.space_group_name_H-M   'P 1'
#
loop_
_entity.id
_entity.type
_entity.pdbx_description
1 polymer ?
#
loop_
_entity_poly.entity_id
_entity_poly.type
_entity_poly.pdbx_seq_one_letter_code
_entity_poly.pdbx_strand_id
1 'polypeptide(L)'
;MSKLLKLRDWLTVDETTEHLSMLLGEAVKRSDLLRLALDGHLTLSVNFVNHARARRGRIVLVDDVPTEKFPADIKKAMDASYSGGWIDVPMGIRLNDDKYIVLEKPVLVLDGVFDIPMIGGEALDVQHEFQQLVGGPQVELTSIDGAFVTSGDGIYWQLQESYEENEFTRGSRAAGERLEALLGAGTFADAEVSAKRAAYAADRKAFKDANKRKEPAELYYPAGGLPKDSMLVVRTESMFEFLRTTREPKRIAPLKGGDGYGEAGSSSSADFAHWMFTDWLRYDTWEPMDALQLLLGVNPHFTEFVERAPLSPWPDCFRSVVCLDSRKLMQPDERKGAEWSASNARDDDEMMGLNIGWQNIRDVWLSGSHPLRPTPEYYVRWAEGKGFHVPWLEFVRAKGHFQPLPKPNQDEQKAVDRPMGAKERSTYLNIIGGLLELMLGKSPSGQELSVFDDQASVISALEAHFPNTPGLSKRNLEGKFSEARRSLKAR
;
A
#
# COMPACT_ATOMS: atom_id res chain seq x y z
N MET A 1 -6.73 -28.72 -6.61
CA MET A 1 -5.52 -27.96 -6.22
C MET A 1 -4.36 -28.93 -6.00
N SER A 2 -3.20 -28.65 -6.59
CA SER A 2 -1.97 -29.42 -6.34
C SER A 2 -1.50 -29.20 -4.91
N LYS A 3 -1.16 -30.28 -4.19
CA LYS A 3 -0.57 -30.20 -2.83
C LYS A 3 0.78 -29.47 -2.83
N LEU A 4 1.50 -29.47 -3.95
CA LEU A 4 2.81 -28.84 -4.11
C LEU A 4 2.72 -27.31 -4.20
N LEU A 5 1.66 -26.78 -4.82
CA LEU A 5 1.49 -25.33 -4.98
C LEU A 5 1.24 -24.62 -3.64
N LYS A 6 0.72 -25.35 -2.64
CA LYS A 6 0.57 -24.83 -1.26
C LYS A 6 1.89 -24.70 -0.50
N LEU A 7 2.99 -25.24 -1.04
CA LEU A 7 4.32 -25.26 -0.42
C LEU A 7 5.31 -24.32 -1.12
N ARG A 8 4.91 -23.71 -2.25
CA ARG A 8 5.75 -22.76 -2.98
C ARG A 8 5.32 -21.35 -2.62
N ASP A 9 6.27 -20.54 -2.18
CA ASP A 9 6.02 -19.13 -1.85
C ASP A 9 5.86 -18.26 -3.11
N TRP A 10 6.41 -18.72 -4.25
CA TRP A 10 6.33 -18.04 -5.54
C TRP A 10 6.48 -19.01 -6.72
N LEU A 11 6.12 -18.52 -7.90
CA LEU A 11 6.17 -19.19 -9.21
C LEU A 11 6.90 -18.30 -10.22
N THR A 12 7.54 -18.89 -11.23
CA THR A 12 8.04 -18.08 -12.35
C THR A 12 6.86 -17.52 -13.15
N VAL A 13 7.09 -16.45 -13.92
CA VAL A 13 6.03 -15.87 -14.76
C VAL A 13 5.41 -16.91 -15.69
N ASP A 14 6.22 -17.79 -16.30
CA ASP A 14 5.72 -18.85 -17.20
C ASP A 14 4.89 -19.89 -16.44
N GLU A 15 5.33 -20.36 -15.27
CA GLU A 15 4.53 -21.25 -14.43
C GLU A 15 3.19 -20.60 -14.04
N THR A 16 3.21 -19.30 -13.72
CA THR A 16 1.98 -18.55 -13.43
C THR A 16 1.03 -18.51 -14.62
N THR A 17 1.53 -18.37 -15.86
CA THR A 17 0.67 -18.41 -17.06
C THR A 17 -0.07 -19.74 -17.19
N GLU A 18 0.63 -20.86 -16.97
CA GLU A 18 0.04 -22.20 -17.04
C GLU A 18 -1.04 -22.37 -15.95
N HIS A 19 -0.73 -21.93 -14.73
CA HIS A 19 -1.64 -22.02 -13.60
C HIS A 19 -2.89 -21.15 -13.78
N LEU A 20 -2.74 -19.90 -14.20
CA LEU A 20 -3.89 -19.01 -14.44
C LEU A 20 -4.72 -19.51 -15.62
N SER A 21 -4.11 -20.01 -16.70
CA SER A 21 -4.85 -20.57 -17.83
C SER A 21 -5.76 -21.72 -17.41
N MET A 22 -5.24 -22.63 -16.58
CA MET A 22 -6.04 -23.74 -16.04
C MET A 22 -7.17 -23.29 -15.12
N LEU A 23 -6.95 -22.24 -14.32
CA LEU A 23 -7.91 -21.80 -13.30
C LEU A 23 -9.01 -20.89 -13.86
N LEU A 24 -8.69 -20.08 -14.86
CA LEU A 24 -9.64 -19.21 -15.54
C LEU A 24 -10.37 -19.92 -16.69
N GLY A 25 -9.80 -21.01 -17.23
CA GLY A 25 -10.37 -21.76 -18.34
C GLY A 25 -10.17 -21.09 -19.70
N GLU A 26 -9.28 -20.11 -19.78
CA GLU A 26 -8.88 -19.40 -21.00
C GLU A 26 -7.35 -19.37 -21.12
N ALA A 27 -6.83 -19.16 -22.32
CA ALA A 27 -5.39 -19.11 -22.53
C ALA A 27 -4.82 -17.77 -22.04
N VAL A 28 -3.94 -17.82 -21.04
CA VAL A 28 -3.20 -16.66 -20.51
C VAL A 28 -1.76 -16.72 -21.02
N LYS A 29 -1.29 -15.63 -21.62
CA LYS A 29 0.08 -15.49 -22.11
C LYS A 29 0.93 -14.68 -21.14
N ARG A 30 2.25 -14.79 -21.30
CA ARG A 30 3.22 -13.96 -20.57
C ARG A 30 2.97 -12.46 -20.74
N SER A 31 2.67 -12.03 -21.97
CA SER A 31 2.32 -10.64 -22.28
C SER A 31 1.13 -10.13 -21.46
N ASP A 32 0.17 -11.02 -21.17
CA ASP A 32 -1.04 -10.65 -20.41
C ASP A 32 -0.68 -10.40 -18.95
N LEU A 33 0.21 -11.21 -18.35
CA LEU A 33 0.68 -10.98 -16.98
C LEU A 33 1.48 -9.69 -16.84
N LEU A 34 2.39 -9.43 -17.78
CA LEU A 34 3.14 -8.17 -17.78
C LEU A 34 2.21 -6.97 -17.94
N ARG A 35 1.19 -7.07 -18.80
CA ARG A 35 0.19 -6.01 -18.98
C ARG A 35 -0.64 -5.80 -17.71
N LEU A 36 -1.15 -6.88 -17.12
CA LEU A 36 -1.89 -6.82 -15.86
C LEU A 36 -1.06 -6.19 -14.73
N ALA A 37 0.25 -6.41 -14.73
CA ALA A 37 1.14 -5.82 -13.75
C ALA A 37 1.37 -4.32 -13.98
N LEU A 38 1.60 -3.92 -15.24
CA LEU A 38 1.70 -2.51 -15.61
C LEU A 38 0.41 -1.73 -15.33
N ASP A 39 -0.75 -2.39 -15.48
CA ASP A 39 -2.06 -1.82 -15.17
C ASP A 39 -2.42 -1.89 -13.66
N GLY A 40 -1.55 -2.48 -12.82
CA GLY A 40 -1.76 -2.58 -11.37
C GLY A 40 -2.76 -3.64 -10.91
N HIS A 41 -3.16 -4.56 -11.79
CA HIS A 41 -4.08 -5.66 -11.47
C HIS A 41 -3.38 -6.89 -10.88
N LEU A 42 -2.09 -7.07 -11.15
CA LEU A 42 -1.27 -8.18 -10.65
C LEU A 42 0.07 -7.68 -10.12
N THR A 43 0.42 -8.03 -8.90
CA THR A 43 1.77 -7.72 -8.38
C THR A 43 2.79 -8.69 -8.95
N LEU A 44 3.80 -8.16 -9.64
CA LEU A 44 5.03 -8.90 -9.96
C LEU A 44 6.06 -8.71 -8.86
N SER A 45 6.93 -9.70 -8.73
CA SER A 45 8.05 -9.68 -7.81
C SER A 45 9.33 -10.07 -8.55
N VAL A 46 10.47 -9.76 -7.96
CA VAL A 46 11.79 -10.14 -8.45
C VAL A 46 12.50 -10.98 -7.39
N ASN A 47 13.13 -12.07 -7.82
CA ASN A 47 14.00 -12.89 -6.99
C ASN A 47 15.47 -12.56 -7.26
N PHE A 48 16.18 -12.09 -6.23
CA PHE A 48 17.60 -11.77 -6.31
C PHE A 48 18.48 -12.99 -6.00
N VAL A 49 18.68 -13.84 -7.00
CA VAL A 49 19.48 -15.07 -6.87
C VAL A 49 20.94 -14.80 -6.46
N ASN A 50 21.53 -13.74 -6.99
CA ASN A 50 22.91 -13.33 -6.69
C ASN A 50 22.97 -12.09 -5.78
N HIS A 51 21.89 -11.84 -5.04
CA HIS A 51 21.67 -10.64 -4.24
C HIS A 51 21.58 -9.35 -5.07
N ALA A 52 21.12 -8.27 -4.43
CA ALA A 52 21.15 -6.93 -4.99
C ALA A 52 21.68 -5.93 -3.98
N ARG A 53 22.21 -4.80 -4.44
CA ARG A 53 22.55 -3.67 -3.56
C ARG A 53 21.41 -2.67 -3.60
N ALA A 54 21.03 -2.12 -2.46
CA ALA A 54 19.95 -1.13 -2.40
C ALA A 54 20.11 -0.14 -1.26
N ARG A 55 19.53 1.05 -1.41
CA ARG A 55 19.31 2.00 -0.31
C ARG A 55 17.89 1.86 0.20
N ARG A 56 17.74 1.81 1.52
CA ARG A 56 16.43 1.78 2.16
C ARG A 56 15.77 3.14 2.04
N GLY A 57 14.51 3.16 1.63
CA GLY A 57 13.65 4.32 1.54
C GLY A 57 12.47 4.20 2.49
N ARG A 58 12.18 5.28 3.21
CA ARG A 58 10.98 5.40 4.04
C ARG A 58 10.02 6.39 3.39
N ILE A 59 8.73 6.09 3.48
CA ILE A 59 7.68 7.02 3.06
C ILE A 59 7.53 8.11 4.13
N VAL A 60 7.51 9.36 3.69
CA VAL A 60 7.17 10.54 4.51
C VAL A 60 6.09 11.35 3.79
N LEU A 61 5.35 12.17 4.54
CA LEU A 61 4.43 13.14 3.96
C LEU A 61 5.22 14.32 3.38
N VAL A 62 4.60 15.05 2.45
CA VAL A 62 5.21 16.22 1.77
C VAL A 62 5.78 17.25 2.75
N ASP A 63 5.10 17.47 3.89
CA ASP A 63 5.52 18.43 4.92
C ASP A 63 6.74 17.97 5.73
N ASP A 64 7.02 16.67 5.75
CA ASP A 64 8.11 16.04 6.48
C ASP A 64 9.35 15.76 5.60
N VAL A 65 9.30 16.14 4.32
CA VAL A 65 10.42 15.91 3.40
C VAL A 65 11.59 16.82 3.78
N PRO A 66 12.79 16.26 4.06
CA PRO A 66 13.97 17.09 4.29
C PRO A 66 14.23 17.99 3.09
N THR A 67 14.51 19.27 3.31
CA THR A 67 14.86 20.20 2.24
C THR A 67 16.34 20.56 2.30
N GLU A 68 16.95 20.75 1.14
CA GLU A 68 18.29 21.30 1.01
C GLU A 68 18.28 22.59 0.19
N LYS A 69 19.18 23.51 0.54
CA LYS A 69 19.30 24.81 -0.13
C LYS A 69 20.13 24.67 -1.40
N PHE A 70 19.51 24.94 -2.53
CA PHE A 70 20.18 25.00 -3.82
C PHE A 70 20.24 26.44 -4.36
N PRO A 71 21.32 26.82 -5.06
CA PRO A 71 21.37 28.10 -5.75
C PRO A 71 20.28 28.18 -6.82
N ALA A 72 19.52 29.29 -6.86
CA ALA A 72 18.47 29.48 -7.85
C ALA A 72 18.99 29.57 -9.30
N ASP A 73 20.29 29.86 -9.47
CA ASP A 73 20.96 29.92 -10.77
C ASP A 73 22.24 29.07 -10.72
N ILE A 74 22.09 27.78 -11.04
CA ILE A 74 23.18 26.78 -11.00
C ILE A 74 24.37 27.21 -11.88
N LYS A 75 24.11 27.87 -13.02
CA LYS A 75 25.18 28.32 -13.94
C LYS A 75 26.02 29.43 -13.34
N LYS A 76 25.43 30.36 -12.59
CA LYS A 76 26.16 31.46 -11.92
C LYS A 76 26.75 31.05 -10.57
N ALA A 77 26.23 30.00 -9.93
CA ALA A 77 26.74 29.51 -8.66
C ALA A 77 28.12 28.84 -8.74
N MET A 78 28.58 28.51 -9.96
CA MET A 78 29.93 28.00 -10.21
C MET A 78 31.00 29.10 -10.19
N ASP A 79 30.61 30.38 -10.20
CA ASP A 79 31.52 31.51 -10.00
C ASP A 79 31.67 31.81 -8.49
N ALA A 80 32.90 32.03 -8.03
CA ALA A 80 33.26 32.20 -6.63
C ALA A 80 32.62 33.42 -5.92
N SER A 81 31.76 34.19 -6.61
CA SER A 81 31.12 35.42 -6.13
C SER A 81 29.58 35.38 -6.24
N TYR A 82 28.96 34.20 -6.09
CA TYR A 82 27.50 34.09 -6.18
C TYR A 82 26.78 34.86 -5.06
N SER A 83 25.95 35.83 -5.45
CA SER A 83 25.08 36.62 -4.58
C SER A 83 23.58 36.39 -4.83
N GLY A 84 23.24 35.33 -5.57
CA GLY A 84 21.85 35.04 -5.95
C GLY A 84 21.03 34.39 -4.83
N GLY A 85 19.72 34.28 -5.07
CA GLY A 85 18.78 33.66 -4.15
C GLY A 85 18.99 32.14 -4.01
N TRP A 86 18.58 31.60 -2.87
CA TRP A 86 18.56 30.17 -2.60
C TRP A 86 17.13 29.66 -2.66
N ILE A 87 16.94 28.48 -3.22
CA ILE A 87 15.67 27.76 -3.23
C ILE A 87 15.78 26.53 -2.33
N ASP A 88 14.75 26.26 -1.54
CA ASP A 88 14.65 25.03 -0.78
C ASP A 88 14.11 23.93 -1.70
N VAL A 89 14.90 22.88 -1.90
CA VAL A 89 14.55 21.75 -2.77
C VAL A 89 14.26 20.54 -1.87
N PRO A 90 13.10 19.88 -2.03
CA PRO A 90 12.78 18.67 -1.28
C PRO A 90 13.71 17.52 -1.70
N MET A 91 14.39 16.93 -0.72
CA MET A 91 15.30 15.80 -0.87
C MET A 91 14.54 14.49 -0.66
N GLY A 92 13.72 14.13 -1.66
CA GLY A 92 12.97 12.88 -1.68
C GLY A 92 12.47 12.57 -3.09
N ILE A 93 12.16 11.30 -3.32
CA ILE A 93 11.63 10.81 -4.59
C ILE A 93 10.12 10.82 -4.48
N ARG A 94 9.46 11.62 -5.31
CA ARG A 94 8.01 11.81 -5.23
C ARG A 94 7.31 10.50 -5.61
N LEU A 95 6.50 9.98 -4.69
CA LEU A 95 5.67 8.79 -4.93
C LEU A 95 4.30 9.17 -5.48
N ASN A 96 3.69 10.21 -4.91
CA ASN A 96 2.45 10.83 -5.38
C ASN A 96 2.36 12.29 -4.90
N ASP A 97 1.19 12.91 -4.90
CA ASP A 97 1.01 14.32 -4.54
C ASP A 97 1.40 14.61 -3.08
N ASP A 98 1.17 13.67 -2.17
CA ASP A 98 1.31 13.89 -0.73
C ASP A 98 2.46 13.11 -0.09
N LYS A 99 3.10 12.19 -0.82
CA LYS A 99 4.08 11.25 -0.28
C LYS A 99 5.38 11.23 -1.07
N TYR A 100 6.48 11.12 -0.33
CA TYR A 100 7.83 11.02 -0.86
C TYR A 100 8.56 9.83 -0.24
N ILE A 101 9.48 9.25 -0.99
CA ILE A 101 10.45 8.27 -0.52
C ILE A 101 11.73 9.02 -0.16
N VAL A 102 12.11 9.01 1.12
CA VAL A 102 13.37 9.56 1.60
C VAL A 102 14.35 8.41 1.81
N LEU A 103 15.48 8.48 1.09
CA LEU A 103 16.49 7.44 1.09
C LEU A 103 17.48 7.61 2.23
N GLU A 104 17.77 6.51 2.91
CA GLU A 104 18.85 6.42 3.87
C GLU A 104 20.20 6.30 3.14
N LYS A 105 21.27 6.78 3.78
CA LYS A 105 22.62 6.75 3.21
C LYS A 105 23.18 5.33 3.01
N PRO A 106 23.06 4.38 3.96
CA PRO A 106 23.69 3.08 3.83
C PRO A 106 23.20 2.29 2.62
N VAL A 107 24.14 1.67 1.90
CA VAL A 107 23.84 0.69 0.85
C VAL A 107 23.88 -0.70 1.49
N LEU A 108 22.75 -1.40 1.44
CA LEU A 108 22.56 -2.72 2.01
C LEU A 108 22.51 -3.79 0.92
N VAL A 109 22.67 -5.04 1.32
CA VAL A 109 22.53 -6.22 0.46
C VAL A 109 21.13 -6.78 0.66
N LEU A 110 20.41 -6.97 -0.43
CA LEU A 110 19.10 -7.62 -0.48
C LEU A 110 19.25 -9.04 -0.99
N ASP A 111 18.48 -9.95 -0.42
CA ASP A 111 18.44 -11.36 -0.80
C ASP A 111 16.99 -11.86 -0.81
N GLY A 112 16.67 -12.76 -1.74
CA GLY A 112 15.34 -13.34 -1.90
C GLY A 112 14.39 -12.50 -2.75
N VAL A 113 13.09 -12.58 -2.42
CA VAL A 113 12.01 -12.09 -3.28
C VAL A 113 11.42 -10.78 -2.77
N PHE A 114 11.35 -9.77 -3.64
CA PHE A 114 10.74 -8.47 -3.35
C PHE A 114 9.73 -8.08 -4.41
N ASP A 115 8.71 -7.33 -4.03
CA ASP A 115 7.67 -6.89 -4.95
C ASP A 115 8.13 -5.67 -5.75
N ILE A 116 7.63 -5.58 -6.98
CA ILE A 116 7.97 -4.55 -7.96
C ILE A 116 6.85 -3.48 -7.90
N PRO A 117 7.12 -2.26 -7.42
CA PRO A 117 6.11 -1.23 -7.20
C PRO A 117 5.65 -0.51 -8.47
N MET A 118 6.33 -0.69 -9.61
CA MET A 118 6.02 -0.04 -10.89
C MET A 118 6.10 1.50 -10.86
N ILE A 119 7.11 2.06 -10.20
CA ILE A 119 7.32 3.52 -10.05
C ILE A 119 8.60 4.04 -10.73
N GLY A 120 9.51 3.16 -11.15
CA GLY A 120 10.82 3.54 -11.67
C GLY A 120 11.31 2.66 -12.83
N GLY A 121 12.62 2.43 -12.86
CA GLY A 121 13.31 1.67 -13.90
C GLY A 121 12.80 0.24 -14.06
N GLU A 122 12.34 -0.38 -12.96
CA GLU A 122 11.73 -1.70 -12.98
C GLU A 122 10.44 -1.75 -13.81
N ALA A 123 9.65 -0.67 -13.82
CA ALA A 123 8.46 -0.57 -14.66
C ALA A 123 8.84 -0.48 -16.14
N LEU A 124 9.93 0.22 -16.45
CA LEU A 124 10.45 0.34 -17.81
C LEU A 124 11.00 -0.99 -18.33
N ASP A 125 11.64 -1.79 -17.48
CA ASP A 125 12.09 -3.14 -17.85
C ASP A 125 10.90 -4.05 -18.19
N VAL A 126 9.87 -4.05 -17.36
CA VAL A 126 8.63 -4.81 -17.59
C VAL A 126 7.92 -4.32 -18.86
N GLN A 127 7.86 -3.00 -19.05
CA GLN A 127 7.30 -2.37 -20.25
C GLN A 127 8.10 -2.76 -21.51
N HIS A 128 9.43 -2.80 -21.42
CA HIS A 128 10.31 -3.21 -22.51
C HIS A 128 10.09 -4.67 -22.89
N GLU A 129 10.07 -5.57 -21.91
CA GLU A 129 9.78 -7.00 -22.12
C GLU A 129 8.40 -7.19 -22.75
N PHE A 130 7.38 -6.47 -22.26
CA PHE A 130 6.04 -6.48 -22.87
C PHE A 130 6.06 -6.06 -24.34
N GLN A 131 6.71 -4.93 -24.68
CA GLN A 131 6.77 -4.44 -26.06
C GLN A 131 7.48 -5.43 -26.98
N GLN A 132 8.57 -6.07 -26.52
CA GLN A 132 9.25 -7.11 -27.29
C GLN A 132 8.33 -8.30 -27.59
N LEU A 133 7.54 -8.75 -26.61
CA LEU A 133 6.64 -9.89 -26.78
C LEU A 133 5.48 -9.61 -27.74
N VAL A 134 4.99 -8.36 -27.80
CA VAL A 134 3.87 -7.98 -28.67
C VAL A 134 4.31 -7.38 -30.01
N GLY A 135 5.62 -7.26 -30.25
CA GLY A 135 6.16 -6.61 -31.45
C GLY A 135 5.88 -5.10 -31.50
N GLY A 136 5.78 -4.46 -30.34
CA GLY A 136 5.53 -3.03 -30.21
C GLY A 136 6.79 -2.16 -30.31
N PRO A 137 6.67 -0.85 -30.07
CA PRO A 137 7.78 0.09 -30.23
C PRO A 137 8.89 -0.12 -29.20
N GLN A 138 10.10 0.31 -29.55
CA GLN A 138 11.22 0.38 -28.61
C GLN A 138 10.91 1.38 -27.50
N VAL A 139 11.15 0.97 -26.25
CA VAL A 139 11.09 1.86 -25.09
C VAL A 139 12.40 2.65 -25.02
N GLU A 140 12.33 3.96 -25.24
CA GLU A 140 13.48 4.89 -25.17
C GLU A 140 13.54 5.69 -23.87
N LEU A 141 12.51 5.56 -23.02
CA LEU A 141 12.45 6.22 -21.72
C LEU A 141 13.51 5.65 -20.77
N THR A 142 13.99 6.48 -19.86
CA THR A 142 14.96 6.09 -18.82
C THR A 142 14.51 6.68 -17.48
N SER A 143 14.61 5.90 -16.41
CA SER A 143 14.36 6.37 -15.05
C SER A 143 15.61 7.03 -14.48
N ILE A 144 15.50 8.30 -14.09
CA ILE A 144 16.58 9.04 -13.42
C ILE A 144 16.71 8.60 -11.95
N ASP A 145 15.58 8.25 -11.34
CA ASP A 145 15.49 7.79 -9.95
C ASP A 145 15.83 6.31 -9.79
N GLY A 146 16.15 5.62 -10.89
CA GLY A 146 16.51 4.21 -10.91
C GLY A 146 15.31 3.27 -10.66
N ALA A 147 15.63 2.02 -10.30
CA ALA A 147 14.69 0.95 -10.05
C ALA A 147 14.41 0.74 -8.54
N PHE A 148 13.18 0.34 -8.21
CA PHE A 148 12.72 0.14 -6.85
C PHE A 148 12.15 -1.26 -6.63
N VAL A 149 12.26 -1.74 -5.40
CA VAL A 149 11.51 -2.90 -4.90
C VAL A 149 10.96 -2.64 -3.50
N THR A 150 9.95 -3.41 -3.07
CA THR A 150 9.33 -3.26 -1.75
C THR A 150 9.13 -4.61 -1.06
N SER A 151 9.15 -4.59 0.27
CA SER A 151 8.77 -5.73 1.12
C SER A 151 7.30 -5.72 1.53
N GLY A 152 6.51 -4.71 1.09
CA GLY A 152 5.08 -4.58 1.37
C GLY A 152 4.74 -3.92 2.72
N ASP A 153 5.73 -3.70 3.59
CA ASP A 153 5.62 -3.07 4.91
C ASP A 153 5.80 -1.53 4.86
N GLY A 154 5.59 -0.92 3.69
CA GLY A 154 5.82 0.51 3.47
C GLY A 154 7.31 0.89 3.35
N ILE A 155 8.20 -0.09 3.29
CA ILE A 155 9.62 0.12 3.01
C ILE A 155 9.86 -0.03 1.50
N TYR A 156 10.55 0.95 0.94
CA TYR A 156 11.03 0.91 -0.44
C TYR A 156 12.53 0.71 -0.45
N TRP A 157 13.04 0.14 -1.53
CA TRP A 157 14.45 -0.12 -1.71
C TRP A 157 14.85 0.36 -3.10
N GLN A 158 15.61 1.45 -3.18
CA GLN A 158 16.18 1.90 -4.44
C GLN A 158 17.39 1.03 -4.76
N LEU A 159 17.32 0.25 -5.83
CA LEU A 159 18.41 -0.59 -6.28
C LEU A 159 19.61 0.27 -6.68
N GLN A 160 20.80 -0.24 -6.40
CA GLN A 160 22.07 0.45 -6.56
C GLN A 160 23.05 -0.38 -7.38
N GLU A 161 23.77 0.27 -8.27
CA GLU A 161 24.91 -0.30 -8.99
C GLU A 161 26.21 0.33 -8.49
N SER A 162 27.30 -0.42 -8.56
CA SER A 162 28.62 0.12 -8.22
C SER A 162 29.23 0.81 -9.42
N TYR A 163 29.87 1.97 -9.20
CA TYR A 163 30.69 2.62 -10.23
C TYR A 163 31.86 1.74 -10.71
N GLU A 164 32.26 0.73 -9.95
CA GLU A 164 33.25 -0.27 -10.40
C GLU A 164 32.73 -1.16 -11.54
N GLU A 165 31.42 -1.42 -11.58
CA GLU A 165 30.76 -2.28 -12.55
C GLU A 165 30.23 -1.52 -13.77
N ASN A 166 30.37 -0.20 -13.79
CA ASN A 166 29.93 0.64 -14.89
C ASN A 166 31.02 0.77 -15.97
N GLU A 167 30.78 0.19 -17.15
CA GLU A 167 31.71 0.20 -18.28
C GLU A 167 31.98 1.59 -18.88
N PHE A 168 31.11 2.57 -18.63
CA PHE A 168 31.27 3.96 -19.07
C PHE A 168 32.01 4.82 -18.05
N THR A 169 32.23 4.30 -16.84
CA THR A 169 32.99 5.00 -15.81
C THR A 169 34.48 4.83 -16.06
N ARG A 170 35.16 5.94 -16.37
CA ARG A 170 36.61 5.94 -16.65
C ARG A 170 37.40 5.38 -15.46
N GLY A 171 38.22 4.37 -15.71
CA GLY A 171 39.05 3.71 -14.68
C GLY A 171 38.31 2.69 -13.80
N SER A 172 37.03 2.39 -14.06
CA SER A 172 36.32 1.30 -13.38
C SER A 172 36.89 -0.07 -13.77
N ARG A 173 36.52 -1.11 -13.03
CA ARG A 173 36.84 -2.50 -13.39
C ARG A 173 36.17 -2.91 -14.69
N ALA A 174 34.87 -2.67 -14.83
CA ALA A 174 34.11 -3.03 -16.04
C ALA A 174 34.61 -2.32 -17.30
N ALA A 175 35.06 -1.06 -17.21
CA ALA A 175 35.66 -0.36 -18.34
C ALA A 175 36.97 -1.03 -18.79
N GLY A 176 37.75 -1.58 -17.86
CA GLY A 176 38.96 -2.35 -18.16
C GLY A 176 38.64 -3.68 -18.83
N GLU A 177 37.64 -4.40 -18.32
CA GLU A 177 37.17 -5.67 -18.93
C GLU A 177 36.68 -5.45 -20.36
N ARG A 178 35.89 -4.39 -20.59
CA ARG A 178 35.46 -3.98 -21.94
C ARG A 178 36.63 -3.63 -22.84
N LEU A 179 37.63 -2.89 -22.33
CA LEU A 179 38.82 -2.54 -23.10
C LEU A 179 39.58 -3.80 -23.53
N GLU A 180 39.81 -4.75 -22.63
CA GLU A 180 40.51 -6.00 -22.95
C GLU A 180 39.72 -6.86 -23.94
N ALA A 181 38.38 -6.92 -23.81
CA ALA A 181 37.53 -7.60 -24.79
C ALA A 181 37.64 -6.96 -26.19
N LEU A 182 37.65 -5.63 -26.28
CA LEU A 182 37.84 -4.91 -27.54
C LEU A 182 39.22 -5.19 -28.14
N LEU A 183 40.28 -5.10 -27.33
CA LEU A 183 41.65 -5.36 -27.75
C LEU A 183 41.86 -6.81 -28.24
N GLY A 184 41.19 -7.78 -27.60
CA GLY A 184 41.25 -9.18 -28.01
C GLY A 184 40.46 -9.52 -29.28
N ALA A 185 39.40 -8.76 -29.57
CA ALA A 185 38.56 -8.96 -30.76
C ALA A 185 39.04 -8.19 -32.00
N GLY A 186 39.79 -7.10 -31.82
CA GLY A 186 40.25 -6.24 -32.91
C GLY A 186 41.69 -6.52 -33.37
N THR A 187 42.02 -6.01 -34.56
CA THR A 187 43.40 -5.96 -35.07
C THR A 187 44.02 -4.61 -34.72
N PHE A 188 44.75 -4.55 -33.61
CA PHE A 188 45.48 -3.36 -33.17
C PHE A 188 46.99 -3.60 -33.28
N ALA A 189 47.76 -2.55 -33.58
CA ALA A 189 49.22 -2.62 -33.49
C ALA A 189 49.66 -2.70 -32.02
N ASP A 190 50.75 -3.42 -31.72
CA ASP A 190 51.25 -3.61 -30.35
C ASP A 190 51.49 -2.30 -29.59
N ALA A 191 51.95 -1.26 -30.30
CA ALA A 191 52.14 0.07 -29.75
C ALA A 191 50.81 0.71 -29.31
N GLU A 192 49.74 0.51 -30.08
CA GLU A 192 48.40 1.02 -29.75
C GLU A 192 47.79 0.27 -28.56
N VAL A 193 47.93 -1.06 -28.53
CA VAL A 193 47.52 -1.90 -27.40
C VAL A 193 48.20 -1.42 -26.10
N SER A 194 49.52 -1.24 -26.16
CA SER A 194 50.32 -0.78 -25.02
C SER A 194 49.90 0.61 -24.55
N ALA A 195 49.66 1.53 -25.49
CA ALA A 195 49.19 2.89 -25.17
C ALA A 195 47.81 2.90 -24.50
N LYS A 196 46.84 2.12 -25.02
CA LYS A 196 45.50 2.04 -24.41
C LYS A 196 45.53 1.43 -23.00
N ARG A 197 46.32 0.37 -22.79
CA ARG A 197 46.52 -0.23 -21.45
C ARG A 197 47.18 0.73 -20.48
N ALA A 198 48.20 1.48 -20.91
CA ALA A 198 48.85 2.49 -20.08
C ALA A 198 47.89 3.64 -19.70
N ALA A 199 47.07 4.11 -20.64
CA ALA A 199 46.02 5.10 -20.37
C ALA A 199 45.00 4.57 -19.34
N TYR A 200 44.51 3.34 -19.52
CA TYR A 200 43.62 2.71 -18.54
C TYR A 200 44.28 2.57 -17.16
N ALA A 201 45.56 2.20 -17.08
CA ALA A 201 46.25 2.07 -15.81
C ALA A 201 46.35 3.41 -15.05
N ALA A 202 46.58 4.51 -15.77
CA ALA A 202 46.54 5.86 -15.19
C ALA A 202 45.13 6.22 -14.69
N ASP A 203 44.11 5.94 -15.49
CA ASP A 203 42.70 6.19 -15.14
C ASP A 203 42.27 5.36 -13.93
N ARG A 204 42.65 4.07 -13.89
CA ARG A 204 42.37 3.14 -12.80
C ARG A 204 42.97 3.63 -11.49
N LYS A 205 44.19 4.19 -11.55
CA LYS A 205 44.85 4.79 -10.38
C LYS A 205 44.08 6.02 -9.90
N ALA A 206 43.74 6.94 -10.80
CA ALA A 206 42.97 8.15 -10.47
C ALA A 206 41.60 7.80 -9.87
N PHE A 207 40.89 6.82 -10.45
CA PHE A 207 39.62 6.32 -9.95
C PHE A 207 39.72 5.79 -8.51
N LYS A 208 40.71 4.91 -8.24
CA LYS A 208 40.93 4.37 -6.89
C LYS A 208 41.30 5.47 -5.89
N ASP A 209 42.15 6.41 -6.28
CA ASP A 209 42.57 7.51 -5.40
C ASP A 209 41.42 8.47 -5.08
N ALA A 210 40.54 8.75 -6.04
CA ALA A 210 39.31 9.51 -5.81
C ALA A 210 38.36 8.78 -4.83
N ASN A 211 38.19 7.47 -5.00
CA ASN A 211 37.25 6.69 -4.19
C ASN A 211 37.72 6.45 -2.74
N LYS A 212 39.03 6.51 -2.45
CA LYS A 212 39.55 6.40 -1.07
C LYS A 212 39.01 7.48 -0.13
N ARG A 213 38.59 8.63 -0.67
CA ARG A 213 38.12 9.78 0.11
C ARG A 213 36.60 9.83 0.22
N LYS A 214 35.89 8.94 -0.47
CA LYS A 214 34.44 8.92 -0.54
C LYS A 214 33.86 8.03 0.55
N GLU A 215 32.67 8.39 1.01
CA GLU A 215 31.88 7.50 1.87
C GLU A 215 31.45 6.24 1.10
N PRO A 216 31.30 5.07 1.76
CA PRO A 216 30.95 3.82 1.08
C PRO A 216 29.69 3.92 0.19
N ALA A 217 28.71 4.73 0.61
CA ALA A 217 27.47 4.94 -0.13
C ALA A 217 27.66 5.69 -1.47
N GLU A 218 28.68 6.55 -1.57
CA GLU A 218 28.99 7.35 -2.76
C GLU A 218 29.73 6.55 -3.85
N LEU A 219 30.08 5.29 -3.55
CA LEU A 219 30.64 4.33 -4.51
C LEU A 219 29.55 3.65 -5.36
N TYR A 220 28.29 3.99 -5.11
CA TYR A 220 27.13 3.43 -5.77
C TYR A 220 26.24 4.54 -6.34
N TYR A 221 25.45 4.19 -7.35
CA TYR A 221 24.46 5.05 -7.97
C TYR A 221 23.15 4.27 -8.22
N PRO A 222 22.01 4.95 -8.42
CA PRO A 222 20.74 4.28 -8.70
C PRO A 222 20.83 3.37 -9.92
N ALA A 223 20.43 2.11 -9.76
CA ALA A 223 20.40 1.14 -10.85
C ALA A 223 19.32 1.54 -11.87
N GLY A 224 19.65 1.56 -13.16
CA GLY A 224 18.70 1.96 -14.20
C GLY A 224 17.53 0.99 -14.40
N GLY A 225 17.69 -0.25 -13.95
CA GLY A 225 16.72 -1.33 -14.06
C GLY A 225 17.01 -2.44 -13.04
N LEU A 226 16.33 -3.57 -13.21
CA LEU A 226 16.54 -4.79 -12.46
C LEU A 226 17.89 -5.43 -12.84
N PRO A 227 18.59 -6.09 -11.89
CA PRO A 227 19.81 -6.81 -12.18
C PRO A 227 19.58 -7.87 -13.27
N LYS A 228 20.51 -8.00 -14.22
CA LYS A 228 20.39 -8.94 -15.36
C LYS A 228 20.33 -10.41 -14.94
N ASP A 229 20.80 -10.72 -13.75
CA ASP A 229 20.83 -12.05 -13.13
C ASP A 229 19.72 -12.25 -12.10
N SER A 230 18.76 -11.33 -12.04
CA SER A 230 17.53 -11.48 -11.28
C SER A 230 16.44 -12.17 -12.11
N MET A 231 15.41 -12.69 -11.45
CA MET A 231 14.32 -13.39 -12.11
C MET A 231 12.97 -12.79 -11.71
N LEU A 232 12.15 -12.44 -12.71
CA LEU A 232 10.75 -12.09 -12.49
C LEU A 232 9.95 -13.31 -12.05
N VAL A 233 9.17 -13.12 -10.99
CA VAL A 233 8.35 -14.15 -10.35
C VAL A 233 7.01 -13.56 -9.92
N VAL A 234 6.03 -14.41 -9.65
CA VAL A 234 4.77 -14.03 -9.03
C VAL A 234 4.65 -14.77 -7.72
N ARG A 235 4.51 -14.05 -6.61
CA ARG A 235 4.24 -14.68 -5.32
C ARG A 235 2.90 -15.41 -5.37
N THR A 236 2.85 -16.56 -4.72
CA THR A 236 1.65 -17.40 -4.69
C THR A 236 0.47 -16.63 -4.09
N GLU A 237 0.72 -15.79 -3.08
CA GLU A 237 -0.27 -14.89 -2.49
C GLU A 237 -0.85 -13.89 -3.50
N SER A 238 -0.01 -13.22 -4.29
CA SER A 238 -0.41 -12.24 -5.30
C SER A 238 -1.22 -12.87 -6.43
N MET A 239 -0.85 -14.08 -6.88
CA MET A 239 -1.63 -14.84 -7.86
C MET A 239 -3.04 -15.18 -7.33
N PHE A 240 -3.14 -15.62 -6.07
CA PHE A 240 -4.44 -15.92 -5.46
C PHE A 240 -5.28 -14.68 -5.20
N GLU A 241 -4.63 -13.56 -4.86
CA GLU A 241 -5.29 -12.27 -4.74
C GLU A 241 -5.90 -11.83 -6.07
N PHE A 242 -5.15 -11.91 -7.17
CA PHE A 242 -5.65 -11.67 -8.53
C PHE A 242 -6.82 -12.58 -8.91
N LEU A 243 -6.72 -13.89 -8.63
CA LEU A 243 -7.82 -14.83 -8.89
C LEU A 243 -9.08 -14.54 -8.06
N ARG A 244 -8.94 -13.88 -6.91
CA ARG A 244 -10.08 -13.45 -6.11
C ARG A 244 -10.74 -12.20 -6.69
N THR A 245 -9.96 -11.27 -7.27
CA THR A 245 -10.50 -10.04 -7.88
C THR A 245 -11.21 -10.30 -9.21
N THR A 246 -10.85 -11.36 -9.93
CA THR A 246 -11.46 -11.73 -11.23
C THR A 246 -12.75 -12.54 -11.14
N ARG A 247 -13.10 -13.09 -9.97
CA ARG A 247 -14.36 -13.83 -9.81
C ARG A 247 -15.54 -12.88 -9.81
N GLU A 248 -16.53 -13.07 -10.67
CA GLU A 248 -17.83 -12.40 -10.49
C GLU A 248 -18.46 -12.80 -9.14
N PRO A 249 -19.15 -11.88 -8.44
CA PRO A 249 -19.91 -12.25 -7.24
C PRO A 249 -20.96 -13.30 -7.64
N LYS A 250 -20.78 -14.54 -7.19
CA LYS A 250 -21.77 -15.59 -7.40
C LYS A 250 -22.88 -15.41 -6.37
N ARG A 251 -24.11 -15.28 -6.86
CA ARG A 251 -25.31 -15.44 -6.05
C ARG A 251 -25.35 -16.91 -5.61
N ILE A 252 -25.34 -17.17 -4.31
CA ILE A 252 -25.54 -18.53 -3.79
C ILE A 252 -26.90 -19.03 -4.31
N ALA A 253 -26.95 -20.28 -4.80
CA ALA A 253 -28.16 -20.85 -5.42
C ALA A 253 -29.41 -20.63 -4.54
N PRO A 254 -30.60 -20.38 -5.14
CA PRO A 254 -31.82 -20.12 -4.38
C PRO A 254 -32.10 -21.28 -3.42
N LEU A 255 -32.56 -20.95 -2.20
CA LEU A 255 -33.09 -21.94 -1.28
C LEU A 255 -34.17 -22.74 -2.02
N LYS A 256 -34.03 -24.07 -2.09
CA LYS A 256 -35.12 -24.93 -2.55
C LYS A 256 -36.26 -24.81 -1.54
N GLY A 257 -37.23 -23.96 -1.87
CA GLY A 257 -38.41 -23.71 -1.04
C GLY A 257 -38.98 -22.33 -1.27
N GLY A 258 -39.84 -22.20 -2.28
CA GLY A 258 -40.71 -21.03 -2.46
C GLY A 258 -40.77 -20.51 -3.88
N ASP A 259 -41.24 -21.31 -4.83
CA ASP A 259 -41.90 -20.79 -6.02
C ASP A 259 -43.17 -20.07 -5.54
N GLY A 260 -43.09 -18.78 -5.21
CA GLY A 260 -44.19 -18.13 -4.52
C GLY A 260 -44.02 -16.66 -4.19
N TYR A 261 -43.45 -15.85 -5.08
CA TYR A 261 -43.67 -14.39 -5.07
C TYR A 261 -43.82 -13.90 -6.51
N GLY A 262 -44.81 -14.47 -7.20
CA GLY A 262 -45.38 -13.89 -8.40
C GLY A 262 -46.47 -12.90 -8.01
N GLU A 263 -46.43 -11.73 -8.64
CA GLU A 263 -47.46 -10.67 -8.64
C GLU A 263 -47.79 -10.01 -7.30
N ALA A 264 -47.86 -8.68 -7.33
CA ALA A 264 -48.15 -7.80 -6.22
C ALA A 264 -49.44 -8.19 -5.50
N GLY A 265 -49.30 -8.91 -4.37
CA GLY A 265 -50.41 -9.34 -3.51
C GLY A 265 -50.00 -9.29 -2.04
N SER A 266 -50.26 -8.15 -1.41
CA SER A 266 -50.40 -7.98 0.05
C SER A 266 -49.41 -8.70 1.00
N SER A 267 -48.11 -8.73 0.70
CA SER A 267 -47.11 -9.11 1.71
C SER A 267 -46.81 -7.91 2.61
N SER A 268 -46.74 -8.11 3.93
CA SER A 268 -46.41 -7.03 4.86
C SER A 268 -45.05 -6.41 4.52
N SER A 269 -44.81 -5.12 4.83
CA SER A 269 -43.50 -4.48 4.67
C SER A 269 -42.37 -5.27 5.34
N ALA A 270 -42.69 -6.00 6.41
CA ALA A 270 -41.77 -6.87 7.11
C ALA A 270 -41.36 -8.12 6.30
N ASP A 271 -42.25 -8.70 5.51
CA ASP A 271 -41.96 -9.91 4.71
C ASP A 271 -41.13 -9.56 3.46
N PHE A 272 -41.42 -8.41 2.85
CA PHE A 272 -40.63 -7.89 1.73
C PHE A 272 -39.21 -7.53 2.16
N ALA A 273 -39.07 -6.86 3.29
CA ALA A 273 -37.77 -6.55 3.86
C ALA A 273 -36.98 -7.79 4.22
N HIS A 274 -37.64 -8.76 4.85
CA HIS A 274 -37.04 -10.06 5.15
C HIS A 274 -36.48 -10.72 3.87
N TRP A 275 -37.26 -10.77 2.79
CA TRP A 275 -36.81 -11.29 1.50
C TRP A 275 -35.59 -10.52 0.96
N MET A 276 -35.62 -9.19 0.97
CA MET A 276 -34.51 -8.36 0.49
C MET A 276 -33.21 -8.62 1.27
N PHE A 277 -33.25 -8.64 2.61
CA PHE A 277 -32.05 -8.93 3.41
C PHE A 277 -31.50 -10.33 3.16
N THR A 278 -32.41 -11.29 3.00
CA THR A 278 -32.02 -12.66 2.68
C THR A 278 -31.39 -12.73 1.30
N ASP A 279 -31.83 -11.91 0.35
CA ASP A 279 -31.23 -11.82 -0.97
C ASP A 279 -29.85 -11.14 -0.96
N TRP A 280 -29.70 -10.07 -0.18
CA TRP A 280 -28.43 -9.34 -0.07
C TRP A 280 -27.35 -10.08 0.72
N LEU A 281 -27.74 -10.84 1.75
CA LEU A 281 -26.83 -11.71 2.51
C LEU A 281 -26.46 -12.99 1.74
N ARG A 282 -27.03 -13.24 0.55
CA ARG A 282 -26.67 -14.39 -0.33
C ARG A 282 -25.53 -14.09 -1.30
N TYR A 283 -24.99 -12.87 -1.31
CA TYR A 283 -23.82 -12.54 -2.11
C TYR A 283 -22.55 -12.99 -1.38
N ASP A 284 -21.67 -13.73 -2.07
CA ASP A 284 -20.40 -14.20 -1.50
C ASP A 284 -19.48 -13.03 -1.07
N THR A 285 -19.58 -11.88 -1.75
CA THR A 285 -18.83 -10.65 -1.46
C THR A 285 -19.61 -9.42 -1.91
N TRP A 286 -19.41 -8.26 -1.26
CA TRP A 286 -19.93 -6.97 -1.72
C TRP A 286 -18.82 -6.07 -2.28
N GLU A 287 -19.18 -5.18 -3.21
CA GLU A 287 -18.34 -4.01 -3.51
C GLU A 287 -18.41 -3.03 -2.33
N PRO A 288 -17.29 -2.35 -1.97
CA PRO A 288 -17.29 -1.37 -0.89
C PRO A 288 -18.36 -0.29 -1.05
N MET A 289 -18.60 0.15 -2.27
CA MET A 289 -19.53 1.23 -2.56
C MET A 289 -20.98 0.85 -2.25
N ASP A 290 -21.38 -0.35 -2.64
CA ASP A 290 -22.72 -0.89 -2.39
C ASP A 290 -22.89 -1.24 -0.92
N ALA A 291 -21.88 -1.88 -0.32
CA ALA A 291 -21.88 -2.25 1.09
C ALA A 291 -22.05 -1.05 2.03
N LEU A 292 -21.35 0.05 1.76
CA LEU A 292 -21.43 1.24 2.59
C LEU A 292 -22.82 1.91 2.48
N GLN A 293 -23.45 1.89 1.30
CA GLN A 293 -24.81 2.40 1.12
C GLN A 293 -25.81 1.56 1.92
N LEU A 294 -25.64 0.23 1.85
CA LEU A 294 -26.43 -0.72 2.61
C LEU A 294 -26.33 -0.48 4.11
N LEU A 295 -25.13 -0.23 4.65
CA LEU A 295 -24.92 0.04 6.07
C LEU A 295 -25.68 1.29 6.56
N LEU A 296 -25.90 2.27 5.68
CA LEU A 296 -26.66 3.48 5.96
C LEU A 296 -28.18 3.31 5.81
N GLY A 297 -28.65 2.12 5.45
CA GLY A 297 -30.06 1.88 5.14
C GLY A 297 -30.50 2.46 3.79
N VAL A 298 -29.56 2.54 2.84
CA VAL A 298 -29.82 2.97 1.45
C VAL A 298 -29.70 1.75 0.53
N ASN A 299 -30.66 1.60 -0.39
CA ASN A 299 -30.65 0.51 -1.37
C ASN A 299 -29.83 0.90 -2.61
N PRO A 300 -28.72 0.19 -2.94
CA PRO A 300 -27.84 0.54 -4.06
C PRO A 300 -28.42 0.23 -5.45
N HIS A 301 -29.50 -0.54 -5.55
CA HIS A 301 -30.01 -1.09 -6.82
C HIS A 301 -31.30 -0.46 -7.35
N PHE A 302 -31.81 0.63 -6.75
CA PHE A 302 -33.06 1.26 -7.22
C PHE A 302 -32.80 2.56 -7.99
N THR A 303 -32.84 2.49 -9.33
CA THR A 303 -32.76 3.64 -10.26
C THR A 303 -34.10 3.97 -10.93
N GLU A 304 -35.20 3.28 -10.62
CA GLU A 304 -36.48 3.51 -11.29
C GLU A 304 -37.47 4.33 -10.45
N PHE A 305 -38.02 5.35 -11.11
CA PHE A 305 -39.07 6.26 -10.67
C PHE A 305 -40.22 5.51 -9.97
N VAL A 306 -40.50 5.87 -8.72
CA VAL A 306 -41.85 5.72 -8.16
C VAL A 306 -42.29 7.11 -7.70
N GLU A 307 -42.75 7.91 -8.67
CA GLU A 307 -43.54 9.09 -8.38
C GLU A 307 -44.72 8.69 -7.49
N ARG A 308 -44.68 9.13 -6.23
CA ARG A 308 -45.78 9.03 -5.25
C ARG A 308 -46.30 7.61 -4.99
N ALA A 309 -45.65 6.90 -4.08
CA ALA A 309 -46.35 5.93 -3.24
C ALA A 309 -46.34 6.42 -1.77
N PRO A 310 -47.47 6.90 -1.21
CA PRO A 310 -47.63 7.15 0.24
C PRO A 310 -47.57 5.88 1.10
N LEU A 311 -47.20 4.75 0.50
CA LEU A 311 -47.13 3.41 1.05
C LEU A 311 -45.87 2.76 0.48
N SER A 312 -44.71 3.25 0.92
CA SER A 312 -43.47 2.57 0.57
C SER A 312 -43.44 1.22 1.31
N PRO A 313 -43.26 0.08 0.64
CA PRO A 313 -43.21 -1.24 1.29
C PRO A 313 -41.91 -1.46 2.09
N TRP A 314 -41.03 -0.45 2.15
CA TRP A 314 -39.80 -0.51 2.93
C TRP A 314 -40.10 -0.39 4.42
N PRO A 315 -39.37 -1.12 5.29
CA PRO A 315 -39.38 -0.81 6.71
C PRO A 315 -38.88 0.62 6.92
N ASP A 316 -39.31 1.26 8.01
CA ASP A 316 -38.85 2.60 8.41
C ASP A 316 -37.31 2.71 8.52
N CYS A 317 -36.60 1.59 8.64
CA CYS A 317 -35.14 1.55 8.66
C CYS A 317 -34.47 1.70 7.28
N PHE A 318 -35.21 1.65 6.17
CA PHE A 318 -34.69 1.88 4.82
C PHE A 318 -35.25 3.15 4.20
N ARG A 319 -34.37 3.93 3.60
CA ARG A 319 -34.74 5.15 2.86
C ARG A 319 -34.72 4.89 1.36
N SER A 320 -35.75 5.36 0.67
CA SER A 320 -35.78 5.42 -0.79
C SER A 320 -35.23 6.78 -1.25
N VAL A 321 -34.06 6.78 -1.89
CA VAL A 321 -33.50 8.00 -2.50
C VAL A 321 -33.72 7.92 -4.01
N VAL A 322 -34.48 8.86 -4.58
CA VAL A 322 -34.60 9.02 -6.03
C VAL A 322 -33.34 9.72 -6.53
N CYS A 323 -32.35 8.94 -6.98
CA CYS A 323 -31.17 9.49 -7.63
C CYS A 323 -31.14 9.05 -9.08
N LEU A 324 -31.33 10.00 -10.01
CA LEU A 324 -31.03 9.83 -11.43
C LEU A 324 -29.55 9.50 -11.70
N ASP A 325 -28.70 9.55 -10.67
CA ASP A 325 -27.32 9.08 -10.73
C ASP A 325 -26.80 8.89 -9.29
N SER A 326 -26.55 7.65 -8.85
CA SER A 326 -25.88 7.37 -7.56
C SER A 326 -24.51 8.06 -7.44
N ARG A 327 -23.93 8.50 -8.57
CA ARG A 327 -22.71 9.32 -8.64
C ARG A 327 -22.90 10.76 -8.15
N LYS A 328 -24.12 11.29 -8.09
CA LYS A 328 -24.38 12.69 -7.67
C LYS A 328 -24.56 12.87 -6.17
N LEU A 329 -24.87 11.80 -5.43
CA LEU A 329 -24.74 11.77 -3.97
C LEU A 329 -23.27 11.87 -3.51
N MET A 330 -22.32 11.61 -4.43
CA MET A 330 -20.89 11.42 -4.13
C MET A 330 -20.02 12.65 -4.37
N GLN A 331 -20.54 13.71 -5.00
CA GLN A 331 -19.83 14.97 -5.26
C GLN A 331 -20.79 16.16 -5.09
N PRO A 332 -20.67 16.96 -4.01
CA PRO A 332 -21.37 18.22 -3.94
C PRO A 332 -20.67 19.22 -4.88
N ASP A 333 -21.20 19.43 -6.08
CA ASP A 333 -20.80 20.60 -6.86
C ASP A 333 -21.41 21.82 -6.17
N GLU A 334 -20.59 22.56 -5.41
CA GLU A 334 -20.98 23.79 -4.69
C GLU A 334 -21.62 24.85 -5.61
N ARG A 335 -21.52 24.71 -6.94
CA ARG A 335 -22.00 25.70 -7.91
C ARG A 335 -23.41 25.48 -8.45
N LYS A 336 -24.13 24.41 -8.08
CA LYS A 336 -25.48 24.11 -8.60
C LYS A 336 -26.58 23.98 -7.54
N GLY A 337 -26.56 24.84 -6.52
CA GLY A 337 -27.65 24.97 -5.55
C GLY A 337 -28.96 25.59 -6.09
N ALA A 338 -29.21 25.62 -7.41
CA ALA A 338 -30.28 26.43 -7.99
C ALA A 338 -31.29 25.70 -8.90
N GLU A 339 -31.17 24.37 -9.10
CA GLU A 339 -32.12 23.62 -9.94
C GLU A 339 -32.71 22.38 -9.25
N TRP A 340 -32.86 22.44 -7.92
CA TRP A 340 -33.72 21.48 -7.21
C TRP A 340 -35.11 22.13 -7.08
N SER A 341 -35.96 21.92 -8.08
CA SER A 341 -37.32 22.43 -8.04
C SER A 341 -38.15 21.64 -7.05
N ALA A 342 -38.27 22.20 -5.84
CA ALA A 342 -39.42 22.16 -4.95
C ALA A 342 -40.09 20.79 -4.70
N SER A 343 -39.62 20.10 -3.67
CA SER A 343 -40.49 19.33 -2.77
C SER A 343 -39.82 19.26 -1.39
N ASN A 344 -40.31 20.09 -0.46
CA ASN A 344 -40.07 20.08 0.99
C ASN A 344 -38.62 20.24 1.51
N ALA A 345 -38.39 21.31 2.29
CA ALA A 345 -37.14 21.55 3.06
C ALA A 345 -36.78 20.41 4.05
N ARG A 346 -37.72 19.52 4.36
CA ARG A 346 -37.49 18.31 5.17
C ARG A 346 -36.66 17.27 4.42
N ASP A 347 -36.80 17.22 3.10
CA ASP A 347 -36.06 16.30 2.23
C ASP A 347 -34.61 16.80 2.04
N ASP A 348 -34.38 18.12 2.06
CA ASP A 348 -33.03 18.72 1.95
C ASP A 348 -32.14 18.44 3.18
N ASP A 349 -32.67 18.63 4.40
CA ASP A 349 -31.95 18.34 5.65
C ASP A 349 -31.62 16.84 5.80
N GLU A 350 -32.57 15.97 5.41
CA GLU A 350 -32.38 14.52 5.44
C GLU A 350 -31.34 14.05 4.40
N MET A 351 -31.33 14.64 3.21
CA MET A 351 -30.35 14.36 2.16
C MET A 351 -28.95 14.85 2.55
N MET A 352 -28.85 16.02 3.18
CA MET A 352 -27.59 16.53 3.72
C MET A 352 -27.05 15.61 4.82
N GLY A 353 -27.92 15.12 5.72
CA GLY A 353 -27.56 14.13 6.74
C GLY A 353 -27.06 12.80 6.17
N LEU A 354 -27.69 12.30 5.10
CA LEU A 354 -27.24 11.09 4.40
C LEU A 354 -25.89 11.28 3.72
N ASN A 355 -25.66 12.41 3.06
CA ASN A 355 -24.37 12.71 2.44
C ASN A 355 -23.26 12.82 3.50
N ILE A 356 -23.51 13.52 4.62
CA ILE A 356 -22.53 13.60 5.72
C ILE A 356 -22.25 12.21 6.30
N GLY A 357 -23.28 11.40 6.54
CA GLY A 357 -23.13 10.02 7.00
C GLY A 357 -22.32 9.16 6.03
N TRP A 358 -22.56 9.33 4.73
CA TRP A 358 -21.84 8.70 3.64
C TRP A 358 -20.36 9.08 3.60
N GLN A 359 -20.03 10.37 3.61
CA GLN A 359 -18.63 10.83 3.61
C GLN A 359 -17.91 10.29 4.85
N ASN A 360 -18.52 10.37 6.03
CA ASN A 360 -17.93 9.88 7.27
C ASN A 360 -17.65 8.37 7.25
N ILE A 361 -18.62 7.55 6.84
CA ILE A 361 -18.42 6.09 6.82
C ILE A 361 -17.40 5.70 5.75
N ARG A 362 -17.38 6.39 4.61
CA ARG A 362 -16.40 6.19 3.53
C ARG A 362 -14.99 6.55 3.98
N ASP A 363 -14.80 7.70 4.61
CA ASP A 363 -13.47 8.15 5.03
C ASP A 363 -12.89 7.26 6.13
N VAL A 364 -13.73 6.79 7.08
CA VAL A 364 -13.31 5.80 8.08
C VAL A 364 -12.98 4.45 7.43
N TRP A 365 -13.69 4.03 6.38
CA TRP A 365 -13.36 2.83 5.61
C TRP A 365 -12.03 2.99 4.86
N LEU A 366 -11.84 4.10 4.13
CA LEU A 366 -10.63 4.34 3.35
C LEU A 366 -9.37 4.52 4.23
N SER A 367 -9.54 4.92 5.50
CA SER A 367 -8.43 5.00 6.47
C SER A 367 -7.91 3.63 6.94
N GLY A 368 -8.66 2.55 6.72
CA GLY A 368 -8.35 1.21 7.19
C GLY A 368 -7.81 0.28 6.10
N SER A 369 -7.09 -0.77 6.51
CA SER A 369 -6.78 -1.89 5.63
C SER A 369 -7.93 -2.90 5.66
N HIS A 370 -8.58 -3.10 4.51
CA HIS A 370 -9.75 -3.98 4.37
C HIS A 370 -9.47 -5.10 3.37
N PRO A 371 -10.08 -6.29 3.54
CA PRO A 371 -10.09 -7.28 2.47
C PRO A 371 -10.69 -6.67 1.19
N LEU A 372 -10.07 -6.88 0.02
CA LEU A 372 -10.56 -6.29 -1.24
C LEU A 372 -12.01 -6.66 -1.61
N ARG A 373 -12.49 -7.82 -1.16
CA ARG A 373 -13.88 -8.27 -1.34
C ARG A 373 -14.40 -8.89 -0.04
N PRO A 374 -14.85 -8.07 0.92
CA PRO A 374 -15.38 -8.55 2.18
C PRO A 374 -16.75 -9.19 2.00
N THR A 375 -17.05 -10.16 2.86
CA THR A 375 -18.40 -10.72 2.91
C THR A 375 -19.37 -9.68 3.48
N PRO A 376 -20.68 -9.79 3.21
CA PRO A 376 -21.70 -8.94 3.83
C PRO A 376 -21.55 -8.84 5.36
N GLU A 377 -21.23 -9.95 6.01
CA GLU A 377 -21.03 -10.02 7.47
C GLU A 377 -19.82 -9.22 7.93
N TYR A 378 -18.75 -9.15 7.14
CA TYR A 378 -17.57 -8.35 7.47
C TYR A 378 -17.93 -6.87 7.56
N TYR A 379 -18.70 -6.36 6.59
CA TYR A 379 -19.13 -4.96 6.57
C TYR A 379 -19.96 -4.60 7.80
N VAL A 380 -20.91 -5.46 8.17
CA VAL A 380 -21.75 -5.28 9.36
C VAL A 380 -20.89 -5.28 10.63
N ARG A 381 -19.95 -6.24 10.78
CA ARG A 381 -19.05 -6.31 11.94
C ARG A 381 -18.11 -5.12 12.04
N TRP A 382 -17.56 -4.69 10.90
CA TRP A 382 -16.70 -3.52 10.84
C TRP A 382 -17.46 -2.26 11.27
N ALA A 383 -18.68 -2.08 10.76
CA ALA A 383 -19.53 -0.94 11.11
C ALA A 383 -19.83 -0.93 12.61
N GLU A 384 -20.27 -2.05 13.17
CA GLU A 384 -20.51 -2.20 14.62
C GLU A 384 -19.22 -1.93 15.45
N GLY A 385 -18.07 -2.46 15.01
CA GLY A 385 -16.77 -2.28 15.68
C GLY A 385 -16.26 -0.84 15.66
N LYS A 386 -16.66 -0.05 14.67
CA LYS A 386 -16.39 1.39 14.58
C LYS A 386 -17.48 2.26 15.24
N GLY A 387 -18.53 1.65 15.78
CA GLY A 387 -19.63 2.35 16.44
C GLY A 387 -20.66 2.96 15.49
N PHE A 388 -20.67 2.55 14.22
CA PHE A 388 -21.71 2.95 13.28
C PHE A 388 -23.02 2.22 13.58
N HIS A 389 -24.12 2.98 13.59
CA HIS A 389 -25.45 2.40 13.70
C HIS A 389 -25.89 1.87 12.33
N VAL A 390 -26.23 0.57 12.27
CA VAL A 390 -26.78 -0.09 11.07
C VAL A 390 -28.30 -0.17 11.24
N PRO A 391 -29.10 0.67 10.57
CA PRO A 391 -30.52 0.90 10.90
C PRO A 391 -31.40 -0.35 10.86
N TRP A 392 -31.03 -1.33 10.03
CA TRP A 392 -31.82 -2.53 9.78
C TRP A 392 -31.35 -3.77 10.54
N LEU A 393 -30.21 -3.69 11.22
CA LEU A 393 -29.58 -4.86 11.80
C LEU A 393 -30.43 -5.49 12.91
N GLU A 394 -31.09 -4.67 13.74
CA GLU A 394 -31.99 -5.14 14.79
C GLU A 394 -33.21 -5.88 14.21
N PHE A 395 -33.75 -5.37 13.10
CA PHE A 395 -34.88 -5.99 12.39
C PHE A 395 -34.53 -7.38 11.87
N VAL A 396 -33.35 -7.56 11.25
CA VAL A 396 -32.90 -8.85 10.71
C VAL A 396 -32.57 -9.85 11.83
N ARG A 397 -31.97 -9.38 12.93
CA ARG A 397 -31.70 -10.19 14.13
C ARG A 397 -32.98 -10.74 14.75
N ALA A 398 -34.01 -9.90 14.88
CA ALA A 398 -35.30 -10.30 15.45
C ALA A 398 -36.02 -11.41 14.64
N LYS A 399 -35.75 -11.51 13.34
CA LYS A 399 -36.33 -12.51 12.44
C LYS A 399 -35.47 -13.77 12.28
N GLY A 400 -34.26 -13.82 12.87
CA GLY A 400 -33.41 -15.01 12.86
C GLY A 400 -32.61 -15.23 11.57
N HIS A 401 -32.62 -14.27 10.64
CA HIS A 401 -31.87 -14.33 9.37
C HIS A 401 -30.42 -13.89 9.49
N PHE A 402 -30.07 -13.32 10.63
CA PHE A 402 -28.71 -13.07 11.04
C PHE A 402 -28.51 -13.75 12.40
N GLN A 403 -28.10 -15.02 12.38
CA GLN A 403 -27.66 -15.67 13.61
C GLN A 403 -26.31 -15.10 14.01
N PRO A 404 -26.08 -14.81 15.30
CA PRO A 404 -24.71 -14.64 15.78
C PRO A 404 -23.96 -15.91 15.43
N LEU A 405 -22.99 -15.83 14.50
CA LEU A 405 -22.14 -16.96 14.19
C LEU A 405 -21.49 -17.48 15.47
N PRO A 406 -21.18 -18.79 15.54
CA PRO A 406 -20.35 -19.32 16.61
C PRO A 406 -19.09 -18.47 16.70
N LYS A 407 -18.62 -18.21 17.92
CA LYS A 407 -17.35 -17.51 18.13
C LYS A 407 -16.30 -18.11 17.18
N PRO A 408 -15.56 -17.28 16.42
CA PRO A 408 -14.62 -17.75 15.42
C PRO A 408 -13.79 -18.92 15.95
N ASN A 409 -13.59 -19.93 15.10
CA ASN A 409 -12.79 -21.08 15.49
C ASN A 409 -11.39 -20.58 15.89
N GLN A 410 -10.73 -21.26 16.83
CA GLN A 410 -9.51 -20.75 17.50
C GLN A 410 -8.38 -20.33 16.53
N ASP A 411 -8.41 -20.78 15.27
CA ASP A 411 -7.46 -20.43 14.23
C ASP A 411 -7.83 -19.16 13.44
N GLU A 412 -9.12 -18.85 13.26
CA GLU A 412 -9.58 -17.61 12.61
C GLU A 412 -9.56 -16.43 13.59
N GLN A 413 -9.85 -16.67 14.88
CA GLN A 413 -9.67 -15.67 15.93
C GLN A 413 -8.19 -15.27 16.11
N LYS A 414 -7.24 -16.18 15.85
CA LYS A 414 -5.79 -15.90 15.93
C LYS A 414 -5.28 -14.96 14.84
N ALA A 415 -6.00 -14.83 13.72
CA ALA A 415 -5.55 -14.05 12.57
C ALA A 415 -6.11 -12.62 12.55
N VAL A 416 -7.33 -12.42 13.08
CA VAL A 416 -8.03 -11.12 12.99
C VAL A 416 -8.06 -10.37 14.33
N ASP A 417 -8.04 -11.08 15.46
CA ASP A 417 -7.97 -10.51 16.82
C ASP A 417 -6.90 -11.26 17.63
N ARG A 418 -5.61 -11.02 17.37
CA ARG A 418 -4.63 -11.28 18.43
C ARG A 418 -4.67 -10.08 19.38
N PRO A 419 -5.34 -10.15 20.55
CA PRO A 419 -4.94 -9.28 21.64
C PRO A 419 -3.46 -9.56 21.87
N MET A 420 -2.67 -8.49 21.88
CA MET A 420 -1.24 -8.51 22.17
C MET A 420 -0.94 -9.59 23.21
N GLY A 421 -0.32 -10.69 22.77
CA GLY A 421 -0.24 -11.91 23.58
C GLY A 421 0.43 -11.59 24.92
N ALA A 422 0.13 -12.31 26.01
CA ALA A 422 0.70 -11.97 27.34
C ALA A 422 2.23 -11.83 27.32
N LYS A 423 2.91 -12.62 26.48
CA LYS A 423 4.35 -12.52 26.21
C LYS A 423 4.73 -11.26 25.44
N GLU A 424 3.97 -10.91 24.41
CA GLU A 424 4.16 -9.70 23.60
C GLU A 424 3.86 -8.42 24.38
N ARG A 425 2.79 -8.41 25.20
CA ARG A 425 2.47 -7.32 26.13
C ARG A 425 3.58 -7.14 27.17
N SER A 426 4.09 -8.25 27.72
CA SER A 426 5.26 -8.18 28.61
C SER A 426 6.48 -7.64 27.86
N THR A 427 6.73 -8.06 26.61
CA THR A 427 7.83 -7.52 25.79
C THR A 427 7.70 -6.00 25.61
N TYR A 428 6.54 -5.49 25.19
CA TYR A 428 6.33 -4.06 25.02
C TYR A 428 6.42 -3.28 26.34
N LEU A 429 5.86 -3.81 27.43
CA LEU A 429 6.01 -3.20 28.75
C LEU A 429 7.47 -3.16 29.21
N ASN A 430 8.26 -4.18 28.90
CA ASN A 430 9.70 -4.19 29.22
C ASN A 430 10.48 -3.21 28.34
N ILE A 431 10.15 -3.08 27.06
CA ILE A 431 10.74 -2.07 26.17
C ILE A 431 10.43 -0.67 26.69
N ILE A 432 9.15 -0.39 26.98
CA ILE A 432 8.73 0.92 27.52
C ILE A 432 9.43 1.19 28.86
N GLY A 433 9.50 0.20 29.75
CA GLY A 433 10.19 0.33 31.03
C GLY A 433 11.68 0.61 30.85
N GLY A 434 12.35 -0.12 29.96
CA GLY A 434 13.78 0.03 29.70
C GLY A 434 14.12 1.37 29.04
N LEU A 435 13.28 1.85 28.13
CA LEU A 435 13.40 3.19 27.56
C LEU A 435 13.20 4.27 28.63
N LEU A 436 12.22 4.11 29.52
CA LEU A 436 12.01 5.05 30.63
C LEU A 436 13.20 5.06 31.61
N GLU A 437 13.78 3.91 31.92
CA GLU A 437 14.99 3.85 32.77
C GLU A 437 16.22 4.43 32.08
N LEU A 438 16.37 4.24 30.77
CA LEU A 438 17.46 4.87 30.00
C LEU A 438 17.27 6.38 29.91
N MET A 439 16.09 6.87 29.56
CA MET A 439 15.82 8.30 29.42
C MET A 439 16.00 9.05 30.75
N LEU A 440 15.55 8.47 31.86
CA LEU A 440 15.64 9.06 33.19
C LEU A 440 16.92 8.61 33.94
N GLY A 441 17.84 7.97 33.22
CA GLY A 441 19.03 7.34 33.77
C GLY A 441 20.31 8.12 33.47
N LYS A 442 21.38 7.68 34.12
CA LYS A 442 22.73 8.20 33.92
C LYS A 442 23.58 7.20 33.17
N SER A 443 24.45 7.69 32.30
CA SER A 443 25.52 6.90 31.71
C SER A 443 26.45 6.33 32.80
N PRO A 444 27.27 5.31 32.51
CA PRO A 444 28.30 4.83 33.44
C PRO A 444 29.31 5.92 33.85
N SER A 445 29.43 6.99 33.06
CA SER A 445 30.25 8.17 33.35
C SER A 445 29.50 9.26 34.14
N GLY A 446 28.24 9.02 34.54
CA GLY A 446 27.42 9.92 35.36
C GLY A 446 26.65 11.00 34.61
N GLN A 447 26.65 11.00 33.27
CA GLN A 447 25.97 11.98 32.45
C GLN A 447 24.49 11.60 32.26
N GLU A 448 23.56 12.56 32.42
CA GLU A 448 22.14 12.35 32.13
C GLU A 448 21.97 11.95 30.66
N LEU A 449 21.16 10.91 30.41
CA LEU A 449 20.94 10.38 29.07
C LEU A 449 19.81 11.09 28.31
N SER A 450 19.01 11.93 28.99
CA SER A 450 18.01 12.79 28.35
C SER A 450 17.87 14.14 29.06
N VAL A 451 17.07 15.04 28.45
CA VAL A 451 16.71 16.35 29.01
C VAL A 451 15.55 16.27 30.02
N PHE A 452 14.97 15.08 30.23
CA PHE A 452 13.83 14.88 31.11
C PHE A 452 14.29 14.37 32.47
N ASP A 453 13.94 15.10 33.51
CA ASP A 453 14.37 14.79 34.89
C ASP A 453 13.46 13.76 35.57
N ASP A 454 12.20 13.69 35.15
CA ASP A 454 11.23 12.77 35.74
C ASP A 454 10.16 12.30 34.75
N GLN A 455 9.40 11.29 35.19
CA GLN A 455 8.32 10.72 34.39
C GLN A 455 7.19 11.73 34.09
N ALA A 456 6.95 12.72 34.96
CA ALA A 456 5.90 13.71 34.75
C ALA A 456 6.25 14.65 33.59
N SER A 457 7.51 15.07 33.50
CA SER A 457 8.04 15.88 32.40
C SER A 457 7.95 15.15 31.05
N VAL A 458 8.21 13.84 31.02
CA VAL A 458 8.01 13.00 29.84
C VAL A 458 6.54 12.93 29.44
N ILE A 459 5.62 12.74 30.40
CA ILE A 459 4.19 12.69 30.13
C ILE A 459 3.69 14.03 29.57
N SER A 460 4.08 15.14 30.19
CA SER A 460 3.70 16.48 29.71
C SER A 460 4.26 16.79 28.32
N ALA A 461 5.49 16.37 28.01
CA ALA A 461 6.05 16.50 26.67
C ALA A 461 5.28 15.65 25.65
N LEU A 462 4.93 14.40 25.99
CA LEU A 462 4.13 13.54 25.11
C LEU A 462 2.73 14.11 24.83
N GLU A 463 2.07 14.67 25.84
CA GLU A 463 0.76 15.30 25.64
C GLU A 463 0.84 16.57 24.79
N ALA A 464 1.90 17.37 24.94
CA ALA A 464 2.11 18.59 24.17
C ALA A 464 2.44 18.31 22.69
N HIS A 465 3.22 17.27 22.42
CA HIS A 465 3.62 16.90 21.05
C HIS A 465 2.57 16.10 20.29
N PHE A 466 1.69 15.36 20.99
CA PHE A 466 0.69 14.48 20.38
C PHE A 466 -0.75 14.78 20.87
N PRO A 467 -1.25 16.02 20.72
CA PRO A 467 -2.57 16.38 21.21
C PRO A 467 -3.68 15.56 20.50
N ASN A 468 -4.73 15.19 21.24
CA ASN A 468 -5.88 14.41 20.76
C ASN A 468 -5.58 13.00 20.23
N THR A 469 -4.39 12.45 20.48
CA THR A 469 -4.06 11.08 20.05
C THR A 469 -4.73 10.05 20.97
N PRO A 470 -5.62 9.17 20.45
CA PRO A 470 -6.25 8.13 21.26
C PRO A 470 -5.20 7.25 21.95
N GLY A 471 -5.33 7.08 23.27
CA GLY A 471 -4.41 6.25 24.05
C GLY A 471 -3.26 6.99 24.75
N LEU A 472 -2.97 8.25 24.38
CA LEU A 472 -1.88 9.06 24.96
C LEU A 472 -2.35 10.13 25.96
N SER A 473 -3.54 9.96 26.57
CA SER A 473 -3.95 10.84 27.67
C SER A 473 -3.05 10.63 28.89
N LYS A 474 -2.87 11.68 29.71
CA LYS A 474 -2.14 11.66 30.99
C LYS A 474 -2.45 10.41 31.80
N ARG A 475 -3.75 10.14 31.99
CA ARG A 475 -4.24 8.98 32.76
C ARG A 475 -3.77 7.65 32.19
N ASN A 476 -3.75 7.50 30.86
CA ASN A 476 -3.29 6.27 30.21
C ASN A 476 -1.77 6.12 30.28
N LEU A 477 -1.04 7.21 30.07
CA LEU A 477 0.43 7.23 30.16
C LEU A 477 0.92 6.90 31.57
N GLU A 478 0.34 7.54 32.59
CA GLU A 478 0.62 7.23 34.01
C GLU A 478 0.38 5.74 34.31
N GLY A 479 -0.75 5.21 33.84
CA GLY A 479 -1.10 3.80 33.99
C GLY A 479 -0.09 2.87 33.33
N LYS A 480 0.27 3.14 32.06
CA LYS A 480 1.18 2.29 31.26
C LYS A 480 2.62 2.35 31.73
N PHE A 481 3.12 3.52 32.12
CA PHE A 481 4.48 3.66 32.64
C PHE A 481 4.65 2.98 34.00
N SER A 482 3.62 3.04 34.86
CA SER A 482 3.58 2.27 36.12
C SER A 482 3.54 0.75 35.88
N GLU A 483 2.78 0.31 34.89
CA GLU A 483 2.74 -1.11 34.47
C GLU A 483 4.09 -1.58 33.90
N ALA A 484 4.72 -0.75 33.07
CA ALA A 484 6.00 -1.02 32.44
C ALA A 484 7.15 -1.16 33.45
N ARG A 485 7.25 -0.24 34.42
CA ARG A 485 8.24 -0.32 35.51
C ARG A 485 8.06 -1.56 36.38
N ARG A 486 6.81 -1.95 36.67
CA ARG A 486 6.52 -3.18 37.42
C ARG A 486 6.89 -4.43 36.63
N SER A 487 6.62 -4.46 35.32
CA SER A 487 7.00 -5.56 34.44
C SER A 487 8.52 -5.73 34.37
N LEU A 488 9.26 -4.63 34.27
CA LEU A 488 10.72 -4.65 34.19
C LEU A 488 11.38 -5.13 35.50
N LYS A 489 10.87 -4.68 36.66
CA LYS A 489 11.37 -5.07 38.00
C LYS A 489 10.96 -6.47 38.46
N ALA A 490 9.98 -7.09 37.80
CA ALA A 490 9.50 -8.43 38.14
C ALA A 490 10.38 -9.55 37.56
N ARG A 491 11.48 -9.20 36.88
CA ARG A 491 12.56 -10.10 36.44
C ARG A 491 13.80 -9.83 37.28
#